data_AF-A0A447IHU4-F1
#
_entry.id   AF-A0A447IHU4-F1
#
_cell.length_a   1.000
_cell.length_b   1.000
_cell.length_c   1.000
_cell.angle_alpha   90.00
_cell.angle_beta   90.00
_cell.angle_gamma   90.00
#
_symmetry.space_group_name_H-M   'P 1'
#
loop_
_entity.id
_entity.type
_entity.pdbx_description
1 polymer ?
#
loop_
_entity_poly.entity_id
_entity_poly.type
_entity_poly.pdbx_seq_one_letter_code
_entity_poly.pdbx_strand_id
1 'polypeptide(L)'
;MTEDADLGVRLARRGWRTEIIDTTTDEEANCRALPWIKQRSRWLKGYAMTWGVHMRSPRLLWRELGAWRFIGFQIQFLGSLSQYLLAPVLWSFWLLSLGLPHPLREPLAGVWGGYAIPALFGTFVASELLSIGVGMWAVRADKHRHLMAWVPSLHLYFPLGCLAGWKAIYEVVVKPFYWDKTAHGIYDAADTGVPEGTVSIPLLGQIGDPAPTARPAAPIVDIAAPPAVPIRKTA
;
A
#
# COMPACT_ATOMS: atom_id res chain seq x y z
N MET A 1 -11.41 -2.19 6.79
CA MET A 1 -10.21 -1.39 6.43
C MET A 1 -9.69 -1.71 5.05
N THR A 2 -9.68 -2.97 4.62
CA THR A 2 -9.36 -3.39 3.23
C THR A 2 -10.49 -4.24 2.68
N GLU A 3 -11.65 -3.62 2.53
CA GLU A 3 -12.84 -4.29 1.97
C GLU A 3 -12.59 -4.71 0.52
N ASP A 4 -11.92 -3.84 -0.23
CA ASP A 4 -11.46 -4.06 -1.60
C ASP A 4 -10.64 -5.36 -1.75
N ALA A 5 -9.62 -5.54 -0.91
CA ALA A 5 -8.76 -6.72 -0.96
C ALA A 5 -9.52 -7.99 -0.53
N ASP A 6 -10.39 -7.90 0.48
CA ASP A 6 -11.24 -9.04 0.89
C ASP A 6 -12.22 -9.44 -0.21
N LEU A 7 -12.87 -8.47 -0.86
CA LEU A 7 -13.79 -8.68 -1.97
C LEU A 7 -13.06 -9.32 -3.16
N GLY A 8 -11.88 -8.82 -3.53
CA GLY A 8 -11.06 -9.39 -4.59
C GLY A 8 -10.74 -10.88 -4.38
N VAL A 9 -10.36 -11.26 -3.15
CA VAL A 9 -10.11 -12.67 -2.81
C VAL A 9 -11.39 -13.50 -2.89
N ARG A 10 -12.53 -12.98 -2.40
CA ARG A 10 -13.82 -13.69 -2.50
C ARG A 10 -14.27 -13.91 -3.94
N LEU A 11 -14.05 -12.94 -4.81
CA LEU A 11 -14.32 -13.06 -6.25
C LEU A 11 -13.42 -14.13 -6.89
N ALA A 12 -12.12 -14.10 -6.59
CA ALA A 12 -11.17 -15.09 -7.10
C ALA A 12 -11.50 -16.52 -6.64
N ARG A 13 -11.93 -16.70 -5.38
CA ARG A 13 -12.39 -17.99 -4.83
C ARG A 13 -13.65 -18.53 -5.52
N ARG A 14 -14.46 -17.64 -6.10
CA ARG A 14 -15.65 -17.98 -6.90
C ARG A 14 -15.35 -18.16 -8.40
N GLY A 15 -14.07 -18.13 -8.78
CA GLY A 15 -13.63 -18.34 -10.18
C GLY A 15 -13.65 -17.09 -11.06
N TRP A 16 -14.00 -15.93 -10.51
CA TRP A 16 -13.98 -14.68 -11.27
C TRP A 16 -12.54 -14.19 -11.49
N ARG A 17 -12.38 -13.38 -12.54
CA ARG A 17 -11.11 -12.74 -12.91
C ARG A 17 -11.27 -11.24 -12.86
N THR A 18 -10.26 -10.57 -12.33
CA THR A 18 -10.15 -9.10 -12.31
C THR A 18 -9.09 -8.69 -13.33
N GLU A 19 -9.40 -7.69 -14.13
CA GLU A 19 -8.49 -7.11 -15.12
C GLU A 19 -8.25 -5.63 -14.80
N ILE A 20 -7.09 -5.11 -15.20
CA ILE A 20 -6.71 -3.71 -15.00
C ILE A 20 -6.96 -2.99 -16.31
N ILE A 21 -7.71 -1.89 -16.27
CA ILE A 21 -7.93 -1.02 -17.41
C ILE A 21 -6.69 -0.13 -17.57
N ASP A 22 -6.24 0.06 -18.81
CA ASP A 22 -5.08 0.90 -19.12
C ASP A 22 -5.43 2.40 -19.07
N THR A 23 -5.67 2.88 -17.84
CA THR A 23 -5.95 4.28 -17.55
C THR A 23 -5.21 4.69 -16.29
N THR A 24 -4.71 5.93 -16.27
CA THR A 24 -3.97 6.47 -15.13
C THR A 24 -4.82 7.53 -14.45
N THR A 25 -5.06 7.34 -13.16
CA THR A 25 -5.66 8.36 -12.29
C THR A 25 -4.58 8.84 -11.32
N ASP A 26 -4.34 10.15 -11.29
CA ASP A 26 -3.40 10.75 -10.36
C ASP A 26 -4.13 11.13 -9.06
N GLU A 27 -3.57 10.72 -7.92
CA GLU A 27 -4.04 11.10 -6.59
C GLU A 27 -2.98 11.89 -5.83
N GLU A 28 -3.41 12.64 -4.82
CA GLU A 28 -2.52 13.39 -3.94
C GLU A 28 -1.57 12.44 -3.17
N ALA A 29 -0.27 12.68 -3.30
CA ALA A 29 0.73 11.95 -2.54
C ALA A 29 0.80 12.47 -1.09
N ASN A 30 0.94 11.56 -0.14
CA ASN A 30 1.14 11.94 1.26
C ASN A 30 2.60 12.37 1.51
N CYS A 31 2.82 13.66 1.72
CA CYS A 31 4.16 14.24 1.86
C CYS A 31 4.66 14.33 3.31
N ARG A 32 3.88 13.88 4.31
CA ARG A 32 4.23 14.03 5.73
C ARG A 32 4.40 12.68 6.40
N ALA A 33 5.49 12.51 7.15
CA ALA A 33 5.86 11.22 7.75
C ALA A 33 4.77 10.63 8.67
N LEU A 34 4.19 11.42 9.57
CA LEU A 34 3.17 10.93 10.51
C LEU A 34 1.86 10.52 9.81
N PRO A 35 1.24 11.36 8.96
CA PRO A 35 0.10 10.91 8.14
C PRO A 35 0.42 9.69 7.28
N TRP A 36 1.63 9.61 6.72
CA TRP A 36 2.05 8.45 5.91
C TRP A 36 2.07 7.17 6.75
N ILE A 37 2.64 7.20 7.97
CA ILE A 37 2.66 6.05 8.90
C ILE A 37 1.23 5.62 9.22
N LYS A 38 0.34 6.58 9.51
CA LYS A 38 -1.08 6.29 9.80
C LYS A 38 -1.77 5.61 8.62
N GLN A 39 -1.61 6.16 7.41
CA GLN A 39 -2.18 5.60 6.18
C GLN A 39 -1.69 4.17 5.92
N ARG A 40 -0.37 3.95 6.00
CA ARG A 40 0.23 2.63 5.77
C ARG A 40 -0.11 1.62 6.86
N SER A 41 -0.20 2.05 8.12
CA SER A 41 -0.62 1.18 9.22
C SER A 41 -2.03 0.64 9.01
N ARG A 42 -2.94 1.46 8.46
CA ARG A 42 -4.30 1.03 8.07
C ARG A 42 -4.29 -0.05 6.98
N TRP A 43 -3.42 0.08 5.97
CA TRP A 43 -3.28 -0.93 4.92
C TRP A 43 -2.74 -2.25 5.47
N LEU A 44 -1.67 -2.20 6.26
CA LEU A 44 -1.07 -3.39 6.88
C LEU A 44 -2.01 -4.08 7.86
N LYS A 45 -2.76 -3.30 8.65
CA LYS A 45 -3.83 -3.81 9.53
C LYS A 45 -4.90 -4.54 8.72
N GLY A 46 -5.34 -3.93 7.62
CA GLY A 46 -6.26 -4.56 6.68
C GLY A 46 -5.72 -5.88 6.13
N TYR A 47 -4.47 -5.90 5.68
CA TYR A 47 -3.82 -7.12 5.17
C TYR A 47 -3.78 -8.23 6.22
N ALA A 48 -3.40 -7.90 7.47
CA ALA A 48 -3.38 -8.86 8.57
C ALA A 48 -4.78 -9.46 8.82
N MET A 49 -5.83 -8.64 8.81
CA MET A 49 -7.21 -9.09 9.00
C MET A 49 -7.70 -9.94 7.82
N THR A 50 -7.51 -9.49 6.58
CA THR A 50 -7.88 -10.24 5.37
C THR A 50 -7.16 -11.60 5.36
N TRP A 51 -5.86 -11.62 5.64
CA TRP A 51 -5.10 -12.85 5.76
C TRP A 51 -5.68 -13.79 6.81
N GLY A 52 -5.90 -13.28 8.03
CA GLY A 52 -6.44 -14.06 9.15
C GLY A 52 -7.81 -14.65 8.86
N VAL A 53 -8.71 -13.90 8.20
CA VAL A 53 -10.06 -14.38 7.83
C VAL A 53 -10.00 -15.53 6.84
N HIS A 54 -9.24 -15.40 5.74
CA HIS A 54 -9.18 -16.43 4.71
C HIS A 54 -8.33 -17.65 5.14
N MET A 55 -7.36 -17.45 6.02
CA MET A 55 -6.52 -18.53 6.57
C MET A 55 -7.17 -19.30 7.73
N ARG A 56 -8.42 -19.00 8.12
CA ARG A 56 -9.19 -19.86 9.05
C ARG A 56 -9.39 -21.26 8.50
N SER A 57 -9.50 -21.40 7.18
CA SER A 57 -9.69 -22.68 6.49
C SER A 57 -8.70 -22.81 5.33
N PRO A 58 -7.38 -22.96 5.60
CA PRO A 58 -6.34 -22.82 4.59
C PRO A 58 -6.41 -23.92 3.52
N ARG A 59 -6.84 -25.14 3.89
CA ARG A 59 -7.06 -26.24 2.95
C ARG A 59 -8.18 -25.96 1.95
N LEU A 60 -9.25 -25.31 2.41
CA LEU A 60 -10.36 -24.90 1.55
C LEU A 60 -9.90 -23.78 0.61
N LEU A 61 -9.20 -22.78 1.14
CA LEU A 61 -8.65 -21.68 0.36
C LEU A 61 -7.71 -22.18 -0.74
N TRP A 62 -6.81 -23.10 -0.40
CA TRP A 62 -5.91 -23.76 -1.37
C TRP A 62 -6.69 -24.45 -2.49
N ARG A 63 -7.75 -25.19 -2.15
CA ARG A 63 -8.58 -25.90 -3.13
C ARG A 63 -9.34 -24.94 -4.06
N GLU A 64 -9.82 -23.83 -3.53
CA GLU A 64 -10.62 -22.84 -4.29
C GLU A 64 -9.75 -21.93 -5.15
N LEU A 65 -8.57 -21.54 -4.68
CA LEU A 65 -7.65 -20.68 -5.44
C LEU A 65 -6.69 -21.48 -6.35
N GLY A 66 -6.36 -22.70 -5.98
CA GLY A 66 -5.24 -23.45 -6.55
C GLY A 66 -3.88 -22.95 -6.04
N ALA A 67 -2.83 -23.74 -6.32
CA ALA A 67 -1.50 -23.54 -5.76
C ALA A 67 -0.90 -22.15 -6.08
N TRP A 68 -0.95 -21.73 -7.34
CA TRP A 68 -0.32 -20.48 -7.78
C TRP A 68 -0.94 -19.24 -7.15
N ARG A 69 -2.27 -19.14 -7.17
CA ARG A 69 -3.00 -18.01 -6.57
C ARG A 69 -2.91 -18.03 -5.05
N PHE A 70 -2.85 -19.20 -4.43
CA PHE A 70 -2.62 -19.32 -3.00
C PHE A 70 -1.21 -18.82 -2.61
N ILE A 71 -0.17 -19.18 -3.36
CA ILE A 71 1.19 -18.65 -3.13
C ILE A 71 1.20 -17.14 -3.29
N GLY A 72 0.57 -16.62 -4.35
CA GLY A 72 0.40 -15.17 -4.54
C GLY A 72 -0.31 -14.49 -3.38
N PHE A 73 -1.38 -15.11 -2.86
CA PHE A 73 -2.09 -14.63 -1.66
C PHE A 73 -1.17 -14.57 -0.43
N GLN A 74 -0.36 -15.61 -0.21
CA GLN A 74 0.59 -15.65 0.91
C GLN A 74 1.66 -14.56 0.76
N ILE A 75 2.25 -14.42 -0.42
CA ILE A 75 3.26 -13.38 -0.68
C ILE A 75 2.66 -11.98 -0.52
N GLN A 76 1.48 -11.74 -1.07
CA GLN A 76 0.84 -10.42 -1.05
C GLN A 76 0.47 -9.99 0.37
N PHE A 77 -0.18 -10.85 1.15
CA PHE A 77 -0.67 -10.45 2.48
C PHE A 77 0.34 -10.74 3.59
N LEU A 78 0.77 -12.00 3.71
CA LEU A 78 1.70 -12.41 4.78
C LEU A 78 3.12 -11.90 4.48
N GLY A 79 3.57 -11.94 3.23
CA GLY A 79 4.88 -11.44 2.83
C GLY A 79 5.03 -9.94 3.08
N SER A 80 4.06 -9.14 2.61
CA SER A 80 4.05 -7.69 2.85
C SER A 80 4.05 -7.31 4.33
N LEU A 81 3.32 -8.05 5.16
CA LEU A 81 3.30 -7.82 6.61
C LEU A 81 4.62 -8.25 7.27
N SER A 82 5.09 -9.46 6.97
CA SER A 82 6.30 -10.04 7.56
C SER A 82 7.54 -9.23 7.22
N GLN A 83 7.62 -8.67 6.01
CA GLN A 83 8.73 -7.82 5.59
C GLN A 83 8.94 -6.65 6.57
N TYR A 84 7.89 -5.90 6.92
CA TYR A 84 8.02 -4.75 7.82
C TYR A 84 8.24 -5.13 9.28
N LEU A 85 7.75 -6.30 9.71
CA LEU A 85 7.94 -6.77 11.08
C LEU A 85 9.35 -7.35 11.30
N LEU A 86 9.86 -8.07 10.30
CA LEU A 86 11.16 -8.74 10.38
C LEU A 86 12.33 -7.84 9.96
N ALA A 87 12.09 -6.77 9.20
CA ALA A 87 13.15 -5.86 8.76
C ALA A 87 14.08 -5.38 9.89
N PRO A 88 13.61 -4.95 11.08
CA PRO A 88 14.52 -4.57 12.18
C PRO A 88 15.42 -5.72 12.65
N VAL A 89 14.90 -6.93 12.66
CA VAL A 89 15.67 -8.14 13.00
C VAL A 89 16.70 -8.41 11.90
N LEU A 90 16.31 -8.34 10.63
CA LEU A 90 17.22 -8.53 9.50
C LEU A 90 18.34 -7.49 9.48
N TRP A 91 18.05 -6.24 9.84
CA TRP A 91 19.08 -5.20 9.93
C TRP A 91 20.12 -5.47 11.00
N SER A 92 19.73 -6.10 12.12
CA SER A 92 20.68 -6.47 13.16
C SER A 92 21.77 -7.43 12.67
N PHE A 93 21.52 -8.20 11.60
CA PHE A 93 22.54 -9.08 11.02
C PHE A 93 23.66 -8.31 10.29
N TRP A 94 23.48 -7.03 9.92
CA TRP A 94 24.60 -6.23 9.42
C TRP A 94 25.68 -6.05 10.48
N LEU A 95 25.33 -6.10 11.77
CA LEU A 95 26.32 -6.10 12.86
C LEU A 95 27.28 -7.29 12.74
N LEU A 96 26.79 -8.47 12.35
CA LEU A 96 27.64 -9.64 12.12
C LEU A 96 28.65 -9.40 11.00
N SER A 97 28.20 -8.79 9.90
CA SER A 97 29.04 -8.47 8.75
C SER A 97 30.09 -7.40 9.05
N LEU A 98 29.78 -6.47 9.95
CA LEU A 98 30.70 -5.43 10.43
C LEU A 98 31.63 -5.94 11.56
N GLY A 99 31.51 -7.21 11.95
CA GLY A 99 32.31 -7.80 13.03
C GLY A 99 31.93 -7.30 14.44
N LEU A 100 30.76 -6.66 14.57
CA LEU A 100 30.25 -6.15 15.83
C LEU A 100 29.60 -7.26 16.68
N PRO A 101 29.48 -7.07 18.01
CA PRO A 101 28.85 -8.03 18.89
C PRO A 101 27.40 -8.31 18.48
N HIS A 102 27.06 -9.60 18.33
CA HIS A 102 25.70 -10.03 18.02
C HIS A 102 25.47 -11.43 18.63
N PRO A 103 24.31 -11.71 19.28
CA PRO A 103 24.03 -12.98 19.95
C PRO A 103 24.18 -14.22 19.06
N LEU A 104 23.92 -14.08 17.76
CA LEU A 104 24.02 -15.17 16.79
C LEU A 104 25.42 -15.41 16.23
N ARG A 105 26.45 -14.65 16.66
CA ARG A 105 27.81 -14.78 16.13
C ARG A 105 28.42 -16.15 16.44
N GLU A 106 28.40 -16.58 17.70
CA GLU A 106 28.97 -17.87 18.11
C GLU A 106 28.22 -19.06 17.49
N PRO A 107 26.87 -19.11 17.51
CA PRO A 107 26.12 -20.16 16.83
C PRO A 107 26.42 -20.27 15.33
N LEU A 108 26.62 -19.15 14.62
CA LEU A 108 26.89 -19.16 13.17
C LEU A 108 28.35 -19.43 12.83
N ALA A 109 29.30 -19.18 13.74
CA ALA A 109 30.72 -19.32 13.45
C ALA A 109 31.11 -20.76 13.06
N GLY A 110 30.45 -21.77 13.63
CA GLY A 110 30.67 -23.18 13.29
C GLY A 110 29.82 -23.70 12.14
N VAL A 111 28.81 -22.95 11.68
CA VAL A 111 27.88 -23.41 10.66
C VAL A 111 28.54 -23.34 9.29
N TRP A 112 28.42 -24.42 8.51
CA TRP A 112 29.00 -24.55 7.17
C TRP A 112 30.50 -24.23 7.14
N GLY A 113 31.25 -24.65 8.16
CA GLY A 113 32.70 -24.41 8.22
C GLY A 113 33.09 -22.93 8.30
N GLY A 114 32.22 -22.07 8.82
CA GLY A 114 32.47 -20.63 8.96
C GLY A 114 32.03 -19.79 7.76
N TYR A 115 31.51 -20.41 6.69
CA TYR A 115 31.02 -19.70 5.50
C TYR A 115 29.60 -19.13 5.66
N ALA A 116 28.90 -19.41 6.76
CA ALA A 116 27.54 -18.92 6.99
C ALA A 116 27.44 -17.37 7.02
N ILE A 117 28.36 -16.69 7.71
CA ILE A 117 28.35 -15.22 7.80
C ILE A 117 28.64 -14.57 6.43
N PRO A 118 29.66 -14.99 5.65
CA PRO A 118 29.85 -14.51 4.28
C PRO A 118 28.68 -14.79 3.35
N ALA A 119 28.06 -15.97 3.44
CA ALA A 119 26.90 -16.32 2.61
C ALA A 119 25.68 -15.44 2.92
N LEU A 120 25.42 -15.18 4.20
CA LEU A 120 24.37 -14.26 4.64
C LEU A 120 24.63 -12.83 4.13
N PHE A 121 25.87 -12.36 4.26
CA PHE A 121 26.26 -11.05 3.74
C PHE A 121 26.03 -10.94 2.23
N GLY A 122 26.49 -11.93 1.46
CA GLY A 122 26.25 -11.97 0.01
C GLY A 122 24.77 -11.98 -0.34
N THR A 123 23.94 -12.68 0.43
CA THR A 123 22.49 -12.71 0.26
C THR A 123 21.85 -11.35 0.52
N PHE A 124 22.26 -10.64 1.56
CA PHE A 124 21.75 -9.29 1.85
C PHE A 124 22.17 -8.27 0.78
N VAL A 125 23.42 -8.30 0.34
CA VAL A 125 23.90 -7.43 -0.75
C VAL A 125 23.12 -7.71 -2.03
N ALA A 126 22.95 -8.98 -2.40
CA ALA A 126 22.17 -9.35 -3.59
C ALA A 126 20.70 -8.91 -3.48
N SER A 127 20.10 -9.06 -2.30
CA SER A 127 18.72 -8.63 -2.04
C SER A 127 18.56 -7.11 -2.14
N GLU A 128 19.54 -6.35 -1.64
CA GLU A 128 19.51 -4.89 -1.71
C GLU A 128 19.69 -4.39 -3.14
N LEU A 129 20.63 -4.96 -3.89
CA LEU A 129 20.81 -4.65 -5.31
C LEU A 129 19.55 -4.97 -6.12
N LEU A 130 18.89 -6.09 -5.82
CA LEU A 130 17.60 -6.44 -6.42
C LEU A 130 16.52 -5.42 -6.07
N SER A 131 16.42 -5.00 -4.81
CA SER A 131 15.45 -4.01 -4.33
C SER A 131 15.62 -2.67 -5.06
N ILE A 132 16.86 -2.17 -5.15
CA ILE A 132 17.20 -0.95 -5.90
C ILE A 132 16.88 -1.14 -7.39
N GLY A 133 17.23 -2.29 -7.97
CA GLY A 133 16.93 -2.63 -9.37
C GLY A 133 15.43 -2.59 -9.69
N VAL A 134 14.60 -3.20 -8.84
CA VAL A 134 13.14 -3.15 -8.95
C VAL A 134 12.61 -1.72 -8.78
N GLY A 135 13.16 -0.96 -7.84
CA GLY A 135 12.82 0.45 -7.64
C GLY A 135 13.10 1.30 -8.89
N MET A 136 14.29 1.15 -9.48
CA MET A 136 14.65 1.83 -10.73
C MET A 136 13.75 1.40 -11.90
N TRP A 137 13.41 0.11 -11.97
CA TRP A 137 12.48 -0.40 -12.98
C TRP A 137 11.08 0.20 -12.82
N ALA A 138 10.59 0.35 -11.58
CA ALA A 138 9.26 0.88 -11.30
C ALA A 138 9.10 2.35 -11.75
N VAL A 139 10.18 3.14 -11.69
CA VAL A 139 10.15 4.56 -12.09
C VAL A 139 10.69 4.82 -13.50
N ARG A 140 10.89 3.77 -14.32
CA ARG A 140 11.53 3.89 -15.64
C ARG A 140 10.73 4.66 -16.68
N ALA A 141 9.42 4.83 -16.47
CA ALA A 141 8.53 5.55 -17.39
C ALA A 141 8.84 7.05 -17.40
N ASP A 142 8.65 7.71 -18.55
CA ASP A 142 9.08 9.10 -18.76
C ASP A 142 8.55 10.09 -17.70
N LYS A 143 7.30 9.91 -17.26
CA LYS A 143 6.68 10.74 -16.20
C LYS A 143 7.45 10.68 -14.87
N HIS A 144 8.05 9.54 -14.54
CA HIS A 144 8.65 9.27 -13.22
C HIS A 144 10.18 9.08 -13.27
N ARG A 145 10.79 9.12 -14.46
CA ARG A 145 12.22 8.85 -14.65
C ARG A 145 13.15 9.73 -13.82
N HIS A 146 12.74 10.97 -13.54
CA HIS A 146 13.46 11.88 -12.65
C HIS A 146 13.60 11.34 -11.20
N LEU A 147 12.74 10.40 -10.79
CA LEU A 147 12.77 9.76 -9.47
C LEU A 147 13.84 8.66 -9.37
N MET A 148 14.48 8.25 -10.46
CA MET A 148 15.53 7.22 -10.43
C MET A 148 16.67 7.58 -9.45
N ALA A 149 17.09 8.85 -9.42
CA ALA A 149 18.12 9.33 -8.50
C ALA A 149 17.69 9.27 -7.02
N TRP A 150 16.37 9.24 -6.77
CA TRP A 150 15.79 9.16 -5.43
C TRP A 150 15.54 7.72 -4.98
N VAL A 151 15.68 6.71 -5.83
CA VAL A 151 15.50 5.29 -5.45
C VAL A 151 16.38 4.88 -4.26
N PRO A 152 17.66 5.28 -4.16
CA PRO A 152 18.48 4.97 -2.98
C PRO A 152 17.89 5.51 -1.66
N SER A 153 17.18 6.64 -1.71
CA SER A 153 16.54 7.22 -0.52
C SER A 153 15.44 6.34 0.08
N LEU A 154 14.97 5.31 -0.65
CA LEU A 154 14.00 4.34 -0.13
C LEU A 154 14.52 3.59 1.10
N HIS A 155 15.84 3.48 1.29
CA HIS A 155 16.44 2.93 2.51
C HIS A 155 16.09 3.73 3.77
N LEU A 156 15.91 5.05 3.63
CA LEU A 156 15.48 5.92 4.72
C LEU A 156 13.95 5.94 4.88
N TYR A 157 13.23 5.62 3.82
CA TYR A 157 11.77 5.55 3.78
C TYR A 157 11.20 4.27 4.38
N PHE A 158 11.76 3.10 4.06
CA PHE A 158 11.25 1.80 4.54
C PHE A 158 11.26 1.60 6.07
N PRO A 159 12.17 2.20 6.85
CA PRO A 159 12.06 2.27 8.31
C PRO A 159 10.74 2.84 8.83
N LEU A 160 10.15 3.83 8.15
CA LEU A 160 8.82 4.33 8.50
C LEU A 160 7.78 3.21 8.35
N GLY A 161 7.93 2.36 7.35
CA GLY A 161 7.07 1.19 7.12
C GLY A 161 7.13 0.17 8.26
N CYS A 162 8.29 0.01 8.89
CA CYS A 162 8.43 -0.82 10.09
C CYS A 162 7.59 -0.26 11.24
N LEU A 163 7.68 1.05 11.52
CA LEU A 163 6.85 1.71 12.52
C LEU A 163 5.35 1.53 12.24
N ALA A 164 4.96 1.67 10.97
CA ALA A 164 3.58 1.44 10.54
C ALA A 164 3.14 -0.03 10.75
N GLY A 165 4.02 -1.00 10.49
CA GLY A 165 3.76 -2.43 10.67
C GLY A 165 3.58 -2.82 12.14
N TRP A 166 4.46 -2.36 13.02
CA TRP A 166 4.33 -2.60 14.46
C TRP A 166 3.07 -1.94 15.04
N LYS A 167 2.76 -0.70 14.63
CA LYS A 167 1.49 -0.04 14.97
C LYS A 167 0.29 -0.85 14.49
N ALA A 168 0.33 -1.36 13.26
CA ALA A 168 -0.76 -2.15 12.69
C ALA A 168 -1.05 -3.42 13.50
N ILE A 169 -0.02 -4.19 13.86
CA ILE A 169 -0.18 -5.40 14.69
C ILE A 169 -0.75 -5.05 16.06
N TYR A 170 -0.22 -4.01 16.70
CA TYR A 170 -0.76 -3.52 17.97
C TYR A 170 -2.26 -3.17 17.85
N GLU A 171 -2.66 -2.46 16.80
CA GLU A 171 -4.06 -2.11 16.56
C GLU A 171 -4.95 -3.29 16.20
N VAL A 172 -4.44 -4.32 15.52
CA VAL A 172 -5.20 -5.57 15.28
C VAL A 172 -5.60 -6.21 16.60
N VAL A 173 -4.70 -6.23 17.59
CA VAL A 173 -4.93 -6.90 18.88
C VAL A 173 -5.72 -6.02 19.83
N VAL A 174 -5.32 -4.75 20.00
CA VAL A 174 -5.86 -3.88 21.06
C VAL A 174 -7.08 -3.09 20.59
N LYS A 175 -7.16 -2.74 19.31
CA LYS A 175 -8.21 -1.87 18.75
C LYS A 175 -8.70 -2.35 17.38
N PRO A 176 -9.24 -3.57 17.26
CA PRO A 176 -9.53 -4.19 15.97
C PRO A 176 -10.46 -3.35 15.09
N PHE A 177 -11.44 -2.66 15.68
CA PHE A 177 -12.41 -1.83 14.95
C PHE A 177 -12.01 -0.36 14.80
N TYR A 178 -10.87 0.07 15.37
CA TYR A 178 -10.44 1.47 15.29
C TYR A 178 -10.00 1.86 13.88
N TRP A 179 -10.41 3.07 13.48
CA TRP A 179 -10.10 3.64 12.18
C TRP A 179 -9.36 4.98 12.25
N ASP A 180 -8.08 5.00 11.87
CA ASP A 180 -7.24 6.20 11.79
C ASP A 180 -7.47 6.90 10.42
N LYS A 181 -8.36 7.91 10.38
CA LYS A 181 -8.55 8.75 9.19
C LYS A 181 -7.38 9.72 9.07
N THR A 182 -6.82 9.83 7.87
CA THR A 182 -5.85 10.88 7.54
C THR A 182 -6.60 12.07 6.95
N ALA A 183 -6.20 13.29 7.33
CA ALA A 183 -6.67 14.51 6.65
C ALA A 183 -6.14 14.49 5.21
N HIS A 184 -6.98 14.93 4.26
CA HIS A 184 -6.66 15.07 2.83
C HIS A 184 -6.49 16.56 2.50
N GLY A 185 -5.79 16.90 1.40
CA GLY A 185 -5.64 18.27 0.93
C GLY A 185 -4.59 19.09 1.67
N ILE A 186 -3.51 18.46 2.14
CA ILE A 186 -2.40 19.16 2.79
C ILE A 186 -1.16 19.03 1.90
N TYR A 187 -1.21 19.78 0.79
CA TYR A 187 -0.12 19.90 -0.16
C TYR A 187 0.47 21.31 -0.07
N ASP A 188 1.72 21.44 0.37
CA ASP A 188 2.38 22.74 0.57
C ASP A 188 2.67 23.46 -0.77
N ALA A 189 2.44 22.82 -1.92
CA ALA A 189 2.66 23.40 -3.26
C ALA A 189 1.35 23.76 -4.01
N ALA A 190 0.21 23.82 -3.32
CA ALA A 190 -1.08 24.24 -3.89
C ALA A 190 -1.35 25.75 -3.77
N ASP A 191 -0.32 26.59 -3.86
CA ASP A 191 -0.49 28.04 -4.02
C ASP A 191 -0.45 28.43 -5.51
N THR A 192 -0.92 27.53 -6.39
CA THR A 192 -1.25 27.91 -7.76
C THR A 192 -2.62 28.56 -7.73
N GLY A 193 -2.63 29.88 -7.83
CA GLY A 193 -3.83 30.70 -7.87
C GLY A 193 -4.92 30.09 -8.76
N VAL A 194 -6.16 30.18 -8.30
CA VAL A 194 -7.34 29.71 -9.02
C VAL A 194 -7.30 30.28 -10.45
N PRO A 195 -7.25 29.44 -11.49
CA PRO A 195 -7.23 29.92 -12.87
C PRO A 195 -8.42 30.85 -13.14
N GLU A 196 -8.19 31.95 -13.85
CA GLU A 196 -9.28 32.83 -14.29
C GLU A 196 -10.32 32.03 -15.08
N GLY A 197 -11.59 32.09 -14.64
CA GLY A 197 -12.70 31.33 -15.24
C GLY A 197 -13.12 30.08 -14.46
N THR A 198 -12.49 29.77 -13.31
CA THR A 198 -12.96 28.68 -12.45
C THR A 198 -14.27 29.06 -11.77
N VAL A 199 -15.33 28.27 -12.01
CA VAL A 199 -16.63 28.45 -11.36
C VAL A 199 -16.63 27.71 -10.03
N SER A 200 -16.92 28.41 -8.93
CA SER A 200 -17.13 27.78 -7.63
C SER A 200 -18.48 27.05 -7.63
N ILE A 201 -18.43 25.71 -7.57
CA ILE A 201 -19.64 24.92 -7.39
C ILE A 201 -20.00 24.96 -5.89
N PRO A 202 -21.23 25.37 -5.51
CA PRO A 202 -21.65 25.35 -4.13
C PRO A 202 -21.58 23.92 -3.59
N LEU A 203 -20.91 23.74 -2.45
CA LEU A 203 -20.74 22.45 -1.80
C LEU A 203 -22.12 21.89 -1.42
N LEU A 204 -22.61 20.90 -2.17
CA LEU A 204 -23.92 20.28 -1.95
C LEU A 204 -23.83 19.28 -0.79
N GLY A 205 -23.86 19.82 0.43
CA GLY A 205 -23.93 19.05 1.66
C GLY A 205 -22.57 18.81 2.34
N GLN A 206 -22.44 19.29 3.57
CA GLN A 206 -21.38 18.84 4.47
C GLN A 206 -21.87 17.57 5.19
N ILE A 207 -21.11 16.48 5.08
CA ILE A 207 -21.35 15.27 5.88
C ILE A 207 -20.83 15.55 7.29
N GLY A 208 -21.72 15.85 8.24
CA GLY A 208 -21.35 15.89 9.66
C GLY A 208 -22.14 16.82 10.59
N ASP A 209 -22.98 17.73 10.10
CA ASP A 209 -23.70 18.64 11.00
C ASP A 209 -25.01 18.03 11.54
N PRO A 210 -25.21 18.01 12.88
CA PRO A 210 -26.46 17.58 13.48
C PRO A 210 -27.40 18.79 13.62
N ALA A 211 -28.03 19.23 12.52
CA ALA A 211 -29.34 19.90 12.53
C ALA A 211 -29.77 20.31 11.11
N PRO A 212 -30.95 19.89 10.62
CA PRO A 212 -31.52 20.45 9.42
C PRO A 212 -32.23 21.76 9.77
N THR A 213 -31.60 22.91 9.51
CA THR A 213 -32.40 24.12 9.27
C THR A 213 -32.96 24.00 7.86
N ALA A 214 -34.23 23.58 7.79
CA ALA A 214 -34.97 23.45 6.56
C ALA A 214 -34.99 24.80 5.80
N ARG A 215 -34.16 24.92 4.77
CA ARG A 215 -34.49 25.78 3.62
C ARG A 215 -35.20 24.91 2.59
N PRO A 216 -36.39 25.30 2.10
CA PRO A 216 -37.05 24.55 1.05
C PRO A 216 -36.11 24.51 -0.17
N ALA A 217 -35.91 23.29 -0.70
CA ALA A 217 -35.14 23.08 -1.91
C ALA A 217 -35.71 23.95 -3.03
N ALA A 218 -34.86 24.75 -3.68
CA ALA A 218 -35.25 25.44 -4.89
C ALA A 218 -35.65 24.38 -5.94
N PRO A 219 -36.74 24.60 -6.71
CA PRO A 219 -37.16 23.65 -7.73
C PRO A 219 -36.04 23.45 -8.75
N ILE A 220 -35.76 22.19 -9.05
CA ILE A 220 -34.81 21.79 -10.10
C ILE A 220 -35.36 22.34 -11.41
N VAL A 221 -34.60 23.24 -12.05
CA VAL A 221 -34.89 23.67 -13.42
C VAL A 221 -34.60 22.47 -14.32
N ASP A 222 -35.62 21.97 -15.01
CA ASP A 222 -35.47 20.96 -16.04
C ASP A 222 -34.54 21.48 -17.14
N ILE A 223 -33.29 21.04 -17.12
CA ILE A 223 -32.36 21.25 -18.22
C ILE A 223 -32.71 20.20 -19.27
N ALA A 224 -33.36 20.64 -20.34
CA ALA A 224 -33.71 19.78 -21.47
C ALA A 224 -32.48 19.02 -21.97
N ALA A 225 -32.62 17.71 -22.15
CA ALA A 225 -31.57 16.84 -22.65
C ALA A 225 -31.08 17.34 -24.03
N PRO A 226 -29.76 17.46 -24.25
CA PRO A 226 -29.24 17.81 -25.56
C PRO A 226 -29.61 16.72 -26.58
N PRO A 227 -29.90 17.10 -27.85
CA PRO A 227 -30.31 16.15 -28.87
C PRO A 227 -29.20 15.11 -29.13
N ALA A 228 -29.62 13.85 -29.30
CA ALA A 228 -28.73 12.72 -29.54
C ALA A 228 -27.90 12.93 -30.82
N VAL A 229 -26.57 12.84 -30.68
CA VAL A 229 -25.64 12.85 -31.82
C VAL A 229 -25.64 11.47 -32.47
N PRO A 230 -25.94 11.33 -33.78
CA PRO A 230 -25.94 10.04 -34.45
C PRO A 230 -24.52 9.48 -34.59
N ILE A 231 -24.32 8.26 -34.11
CA ILE A 231 -23.07 7.50 -34.23
C ILE A 231 -22.90 7.09 -35.70
N ARG A 232 -21.94 7.71 -36.41
CA ARG A 232 -21.47 7.22 -37.72
C ARG A 232 -20.74 5.90 -37.51
N LYS A 233 -21.29 4.80 -38.04
CA LYS A 233 -20.54 3.57 -38.25
C LYS A 233 -19.60 3.77 -39.43
N THR A 234 -18.30 3.87 -39.18
CA THR A 234 -17.27 3.67 -40.22
C THR A 234 -16.98 2.18 -40.34
N ALA A 235 -17.07 1.68 -41.57
CA ALA A 235 -16.67 0.33 -41.97
C ALA A 235 -15.15 0.15 -41.94
#